data_AF-B0SPK2-F1
#
_entry.id   AF-B0SPK2-F1
#
_cell.length_a   1.000
_cell.length_b   1.000
_cell.length_c   1.000
_cell.angle_alpha   90.00
_cell.angle_beta   90.00
_cell.angle_gamma   90.00
#
_symmetry.space_group_name_H-M   'P 1'
#
loop_
_entity.id
_entity.type
_entity.pdbx_description
1 polymer ?
#
loop_
_entity_poly.entity_id
_entity_poly.type
_entity_poly.pdbx_seq_one_letter_code
_entity_poly.pdbx_strand_id
1 'polypeptide(L)'
;MEIKDLDYNIQYDEATKTVKFTGSIRLQNLPAYEPIKLFLRDVAKLCQGALLTMDFRELQFVNSSGITTLSMFIIDSRKSATYQIKIKGSLNVSWQSKSLSNFKKLWDQVVLEIS
;
A
#
# COMPACT_ATOMS: atom_id res chain seq x y z
N MET A 1 6.20 2.86 12.86
CA MET A 1 5.53 4.11 12.41
C MET A 1 4.04 3.82 12.28
N GLU A 2 3.15 4.78 12.54
CA GLU A 2 1.70 4.56 12.48
C GLU A 2 0.95 5.83 12.01
N ILE A 3 -0.10 5.65 11.21
CA ILE A 3 -1.16 6.65 10.98
C ILE A 3 -2.45 6.07 11.51
N LYS A 4 -3.01 6.69 12.55
CA LYS A 4 -4.23 6.24 13.20
C LYS A 4 -5.33 7.28 13.06
N ASP A 5 -6.46 6.85 12.52
CA ASP A 5 -7.69 7.62 12.38
C ASP A 5 -8.85 6.86 13.07
N LEU A 6 -10.05 7.43 13.09
CA LEU A 6 -11.25 6.75 13.58
C LEU A 6 -11.66 5.59 12.66
N ASP A 7 -11.53 5.79 11.34
CA ASP A 7 -12.04 4.83 10.34
C ASP A 7 -10.98 3.83 9.85
N TYR A 8 -9.69 4.14 10.02
CA TYR A 8 -8.60 3.33 9.47
C TYR A 8 -7.32 3.41 10.31
N ASN A 9 -6.47 2.40 10.13
CA ASN A 9 -5.11 2.39 10.67
C ASN A 9 -4.12 1.88 9.62
N ILE A 10 -2.97 2.55 9.51
CA ILE A 10 -1.83 2.17 8.69
C ILE A 10 -0.62 2.04 9.61
N GLN A 11 -0.13 0.83 9.78
CA GLN A 11 0.96 0.54 10.70
C GLN A 11 2.12 -0.10 9.96
N TYR A 12 3.34 0.37 10.24
CA TYR A 12 4.58 -0.25 9.77
C TYR A 12 5.25 -1.03 10.90
N ASP A 13 5.41 -2.33 10.68
CA ASP A 13 6.20 -3.25 11.48
C ASP A 13 7.61 -3.38 10.88
N GLU A 14 8.60 -2.94 11.63
CA GLU A 14 9.99 -2.95 11.21
C GLU A 14 10.61 -4.35 11.18
N ALA A 15 10.20 -5.24 12.09
CA ALA A 15 10.75 -6.60 12.17
C ALA A 15 10.34 -7.43 10.95
N THR A 16 9.11 -7.23 10.47
CA THR A 16 8.56 -7.96 9.31
C THR A 16 8.59 -7.15 8.02
N LYS A 17 9.06 -5.90 8.05
CA LYS A 17 9.03 -4.93 6.94
C LYS A 17 7.64 -4.86 6.28
N THR A 18 6.59 -4.87 7.11
CA THR A 18 5.20 -4.93 6.65
C THR A 18 4.45 -3.66 6.99
N VAL A 19 3.80 -3.06 5.98
CA VAL A 19 2.78 -2.02 6.16
C VAL A 19 1.42 -2.70 6.15
N LYS A 20 0.72 -2.69 7.28
CA LYS A 20 -0.63 -3.23 7.42
C LYS A 20 -1.65 -2.10 7.26
N PHE A 21 -2.59 -2.28 6.34
CA PHE A 21 -3.72 -1.38 6.11
C PHE A 21 -5.00 -2.02 6.65
N THR A 22 -5.71 -1.30 7.50
CA THR A 22 -6.92 -1.80 8.17
C THR A 22 -8.03 -0.74 8.14
N GLY A 23 -9.29 -1.18 8.15
CA GLY A 23 -10.45 -0.28 8.22
C GLY A 23 -10.89 0.24 6.85
N SER A 24 -11.27 1.51 6.76
CA SER A 24 -11.81 2.13 5.54
C SER A 24 -11.21 3.52 5.29
N ILE A 25 -10.51 3.70 4.18
CA ILE A 25 -9.88 4.98 3.84
C ILE A 25 -10.77 5.75 2.84
N ARG A 26 -11.40 6.83 3.31
CA ARG A 26 -12.37 7.65 2.57
C ARG A 26 -12.01 9.14 2.54
N LEU A 27 -10.73 9.45 2.32
CA LEU A 27 -10.30 10.86 2.33
C LEU A 27 -10.84 11.61 1.12
N GLN A 28 -11.23 12.86 1.33
CA GLN A 28 -12.03 13.68 0.41
C GLN A 28 -11.45 13.89 -1.01
N ASN A 29 -10.12 13.95 -1.14
CA ASN A 29 -9.44 14.20 -2.41
C ASN A 29 -7.95 13.82 -2.32
N LEU A 30 -7.23 13.89 -3.44
CA LEU A 30 -5.79 13.56 -3.51
C LEU A 30 -4.92 14.33 -2.49
N PRO A 31 -5.06 15.67 -2.31
CA PRO A 31 -4.31 16.39 -1.27
C PRO A 31 -4.46 15.80 0.14
N ALA A 32 -5.64 15.29 0.49
CA ALA A 32 -5.86 14.69 1.80
C ALA A 32 -5.04 13.41 2.04
N TYR A 33 -4.54 12.76 0.98
CA TYR A 33 -3.68 11.58 1.08
C TYR A 33 -2.19 11.89 1.29
N GLU A 34 -1.77 13.16 1.33
CA GLU A 34 -0.36 13.52 1.50
C GLU A 34 0.30 12.87 2.74
N PRO A 35 -0.35 12.75 3.92
CA PRO A 35 0.23 12.04 5.06
C PRO A 35 0.55 10.57 4.76
N ILE A 36 -0.32 9.87 4.02
CA ILE A 36 -0.13 8.47 3.63
C ILE A 36 1.03 8.35 2.62
N LYS A 37 1.10 9.29 1.66
CA LYS A 37 2.21 9.35 0.69
C LYS A 37 3.56 9.55 1.38
N LEU A 38 3.64 10.49 2.33
CA LEU A 38 4.86 10.75 3.09
C LEU A 38 5.26 9.53 3.93
N PHE A 39 4.29 8.91 4.61
CA PHE A 39 4.50 7.68 5.37
C PHE A 39 5.09 6.56 4.52
N LEU A 40 4.48 6.27 3.36
CA LEU A 40 4.95 5.22 2.47
C LEU A 40 6.35 5.51 1.92
N ARG A 41 6.64 6.77 1.59
CA ARG A 41 7.97 7.20 1.14
C ARG A 41 9.02 6.97 2.22
N ASP A 42 8.70 7.25 3.48
CA ASP A 42 9.66 7.09 4.57
C ASP A 42 9.85 5.61 4.91
N VAL A 43 8.79 4.79 4.87
CA VAL A 43 8.91 3.32 4.97
C VAL A 43 9.77 2.74 3.84
N ALA A 44 9.62 3.22 2.61
CA ALA A 44 10.42 2.78 1.47
C ALA A 44 11.93 3.02 1.68
N LYS A 45 12.31 4.15 2.30
CA LYS A 45 13.71 4.43 2.67
C LYS A 45 14.25 3.43 3.71
N LEU A 46 13.39 2.93 4.60
CA LEU A 46 13.76 1.92 5.61
C LEU A 46 13.82 0.49 5.05
N CYS A 47 13.42 0.28 3.80
CA CYS A 47 13.35 -1.03 3.15
C CYS A 47 14.34 -1.19 1.99
N GLN A 48 15.29 -0.27 1.82
CA GLN A 48 16.31 -0.37 0.76
C GLN A 48 17.08 -1.71 0.88
N GLY A 49 17.20 -2.42 -0.24
CA GLY A 49 17.81 -3.76 -0.29
C GLY A 49 16.96 -4.89 0.30
N ALA A 50 15.72 -4.63 0.71
CA ALA A 50 14.84 -5.61 1.36
C ALA A 50 13.51 -5.79 0.61
N LEU A 51 12.65 -6.66 1.15
CA LEU A 51 11.28 -6.86 0.70
C LEU A 51 10.31 -6.05 1.58
N LEU A 52 9.65 -5.05 0.99
CA LEU A 52 8.53 -4.35 1.62
C LEU A 52 7.23 -5.11 1.35
N THR A 53 6.55 -5.54 2.41
CA THR A 53 5.21 -6.12 2.30
C THR A 53 4.14 -5.06 2.55
N MET A 54 3.17 -4.94 1.64
CA MET A 54 1.96 -4.13 1.81
C MET A 54 0.77 -5.07 1.98
N ASP A 55 0.22 -5.12 3.19
CA ASP A 55 -0.86 -6.03 3.57
C ASP A 55 -2.20 -5.30 3.64
N PHE A 56 -3.06 -5.57 2.65
CA PHE A 56 -4.38 -4.97 2.51
C PHE A 56 -5.49 -5.88 2.99
N ARG A 57 -5.22 -7.09 3.49
CA ARG A 57 -6.26 -8.10 3.76
C ARG A 57 -7.37 -7.63 4.70
N GLU A 58 -7.06 -6.68 5.59
CA GLU A 58 -7.99 -6.08 6.54
C GLU A 58 -8.51 -4.68 6.13
N LEU A 59 -8.09 -4.16 4.96
CA LEU A 59 -8.58 -2.91 4.41
C LEU A 59 -9.89 -3.14 3.65
N GLN A 60 -11.01 -2.80 4.30
CA GLN A 60 -12.36 -3.02 3.79
C GLN A 60 -12.69 -2.11 2.61
N PHE A 61 -12.18 -0.87 2.63
CA PHE A 61 -12.50 0.11 1.62
C PHE A 61 -11.36 1.10 1.38
N VAL A 62 -11.19 1.50 0.13
CA VAL A 62 -10.40 2.67 -0.26
C VAL A 62 -11.05 3.32 -1.49
N ASN A 63 -11.17 4.65 -1.50
CA ASN A 63 -11.74 5.35 -2.66
C ASN A 63 -10.74 5.47 -3.82
N SER A 64 -11.20 6.03 -4.95
CA SER A 64 -10.38 6.21 -6.15
C SER A 64 -9.13 7.05 -5.92
N SER A 65 -9.21 8.11 -5.12
CA SER A 65 -8.04 8.92 -4.76
C SER A 65 -7.00 8.11 -4.00
N GLY A 66 -7.43 7.22 -3.10
CA GLY A 66 -6.51 6.33 -2.39
C GLY A 66 -5.84 5.29 -3.29
N ILE A 67 -6.59 4.68 -4.21
CA ILE A 67 -6.01 3.79 -5.24
C ILE A 67 -5.01 4.53 -6.12
N THR A 68 -5.28 5.78 -6.48
CA THR A 68 -4.35 6.63 -7.24
C THR A 68 -3.08 6.91 -6.45
N THR A 69 -3.17 7.27 -5.16
CA THR A 69 -2.01 7.47 -4.28
C THR A 69 -1.14 6.22 -4.20
N LEU A 70 -1.75 5.04 -4.00
CA LEU A 70 -1.03 3.76 -3.97
C LEU A 70 -0.40 3.44 -5.34
N SER A 71 -1.09 3.72 -6.44
CA SER A 71 -0.56 3.53 -7.80
C SER A 71 0.67 4.38 -8.05
N MET A 72 0.64 5.66 -7.64
CA MET A 72 1.79 6.57 -7.74
C MET A 72 2.98 6.05 -6.92
N PHE A 73 2.73 5.53 -5.71
CA PHE A 73 3.78 4.91 -4.91
C PHE A 73 4.45 3.74 -5.63
N ILE A 74 3.70 2.82 -6.24
CA ILE A 74 4.26 1.71 -7.01
C ILE A 74 5.11 2.20 -8.19
N ILE A 75 4.62 3.21 -8.93
CA ILE A 75 5.33 3.81 -10.06
C ILE A 75 6.64 4.45 -9.62
N ASP A 76 6.63 5.20 -8.51
CA ASP A 76 7.84 5.86 -7.99
C ASP A 76 8.84 4.86 -7.43
N SER A 77 8.37 3.80 -6.78
CA SER A 77 9.20 2.68 -6.29
C SER A 77 9.93 1.96 -7.43
N ARG A 78 9.23 1.77 -8.56
CA ARG A 78 9.81 1.18 -9.77
C ARG A 78 10.94 2.04 -10.36
N LYS A 79 10.86 3.37 -10.26
CA LYS A 79 11.91 4.27 -10.80
C LYS A 79 13.24 4.08 -10.09
N SER A 80 13.24 3.83 -8.77
CA SER A 80 14.47 3.55 -8.04
C SER A 80 14.85 2.07 -8.06
N ALA A 81 13.86 1.16 -8.01
CA ALA A 81 14.03 -0.30 -8.01
C ALA A 81 15.06 -0.81 -6.98
N THR A 82 15.20 -0.09 -5.86
CA THR A 82 16.20 -0.37 -4.82
C THR A 82 15.71 -1.33 -3.73
N TYR A 83 14.47 -1.79 -3.82
CA TYR A 83 13.83 -2.74 -2.91
C TYR A 83 12.72 -3.48 -3.66
N GLN A 84 12.24 -4.59 -3.09
CA GLN A 84 11.15 -5.37 -3.68
C GLN A 84 9.83 -5.05 -3.00
N ILE A 85 8.71 -5.21 -3.71
CA ILE A 85 7.37 -5.04 -3.16
C ILE A 85 6.59 -6.33 -3.25
N LYS A 86 6.01 -6.75 -2.12
CA LYS A 86 5.01 -7.80 -2.02
C LYS A 86 3.68 -7.20 -1.59
N ILE A 87 2.60 -7.58 -2.25
CA ILE A 87 1.25 -7.12 -1.95
C ILE A 87 0.40 -8.32 -1.54
N LYS A 88 -0.22 -8.22 -0.35
CA LYS A 88 -1.17 -9.21 0.14
C LYS A 88 -2.58 -8.66 0.09
N GLY A 89 -3.48 -9.38 -0.56
CA GLY A 89 -4.90 -9.06 -0.66
C GLY A 89 -5.77 -10.23 -0.21
N SER A 90 -7.05 -9.95 -0.04
CA SER A 90 -8.09 -10.87 0.40
C SER A 90 -9.12 -11.11 -0.70
N LEU A 91 -9.51 -12.37 -0.93
CA LEU A 91 -10.64 -12.70 -1.81
C LEU A 91 -11.99 -12.27 -1.23
N ASN A 92 -12.06 -12.03 0.08
CA ASN A 92 -13.29 -11.61 0.76
C ASN A 92 -13.63 -10.12 0.55
N VAL A 93 -12.70 -9.34 -0.01
CA VAL A 93 -12.89 -7.90 -0.25
C VAL A 93 -12.87 -7.62 -1.75
N SER A 94 -14.05 -7.36 -2.31
CA SER A 94 -14.32 -7.36 -3.76
C SER A 94 -13.41 -6.44 -4.59
N TRP A 95 -12.99 -5.30 -4.05
CA TRP A 95 -12.13 -4.36 -4.78
C TRP A 95 -10.67 -4.84 -4.87
N GLN A 96 -10.22 -5.71 -3.95
CA GLN A 96 -8.80 -6.05 -3.82
C GLN A 96 -8.29 -6.88 -4.99
N SER A 97 -9.03 -7.89 -5.44
CA SER A 97 -8.65 -8.70 -6.60
C SER A 97 -8.46 -7.87 -7.87
N LYS A 98 -9.38 -6.95 -8.12
CA LYS A 98 -9.38 -6.11 -9.32
C LYS A 98 -8.38 -4.96 -9.25
N SER A 99 -8.30 -4.24 -8.13
CA SER A 99 -7.44 -3.05 -8.04
C SER A 99 -5.98 -3.41 -7.76
N LEU A 100 -5.71 -4.37 -6.86
CA LEU A 100 -4.32 -4.74 -6.53
C LEU A 100 -3.62 -5.43 -7.71
N SER A 101 -4.36 -6.13 -8.58
CA SER A 101 -3.80 -6.69 -9.81
C SER A 101 -3.32 -5.63 -10.80
N ASN A 102 -3.83 -4.40 -10.73
CA ASN A 102 -3.29 -3.30 -11.53
C ASN A 102 -1.91 -2.85 -11.05
N PHE A 103 -1.56 -3.02 -9.78
CA PHE A 103 -0.22 -2.69 -9.29
C PHE A 103 0.86 -3.59 -9.92
N LYS A 104 0.55 -4.88 -10.15
CA LYS A 104 1.43 -5.77 -10.92
C LYS A 104 1.57 -5.37 -12.39
N LYS A 105 0.55 -4.72 -12.98
CA LYS A 105 0.66 -4.16 -14.34
C LYS A 105 1.52 -2.89 -14.37
N LEU A 106 1.50 -2.09 -13.29
CA LEU A 106 2.34 -0.90 -13.15
C LEU A 106 3.80 -1.28 -12.90
N TRP A 107 4.06 -2.38 -12.20
CA TRP A 107 5.41 -2.91 -12.00
C TRP A 107 5.36 -4.43 -11.90
N ASP A 108 5.91 -5.11 -12.91
CA ASP A 108 5.87 -6.56 -13.09
C ASP A 108 6.61 -7.36 -12.02
N GLN A 109 7.61 -6.77 -11.36
CA GLN A 109 8.33 -7.39 -10.23
C GLN A 109 7.54 -7.37 -8.92
N VAL A 110 6.39 -6.69 -8.86
CA VAL A 110 5.52 -6.74 -7.69
C VAL A 110 4.98 -8.17 -7.53
N VAL A 111 5.28 -8.78 -6.39
CA VAL A 111 4.70 -10.07 -6.01
C VAL A 111 3.30 -9.82 -5.46
N LEU A 112 2.29 -10.39 -6.10
CA LEU A 112 0.89 -10.28 -5.67
C LEU A 112 0.40 -11.62 -5.14
N GLU A 113 -0.04 -11.64 -3.89
CA GLU A 113 -0.70 -12.78 -3.24
C GLU A 113 -2.11 -12.38 -2.85
N ILE A 114 -3.10 -13.10 -3.39
CA ILE A 114 -4.51 -12.91 -3.02
C ILE A 114 -5.02 -14.25 -2.52
N SER A 115 -5.55 -14.26 -1.29
CA SER A 115 -6.03 -15.46 -0.58
C SER A 115 -7.40 -15.24 0.04
#